data_AF-A0A067EHQ1-F1
#
_entry.id   AF-A0A067EHQ1-F1
#
_cell.length_a   1.000
_cell.length_b   1.000
_cell.length_c   1.000
_cell.angle_alpha   90.00
_cell.angle_beta   90.00
_cell.angle_gamma   90.00
#
_symmetry.space_group_name_H-M   'P 1'
#
loop_
_entity.id
_entity.type
_entity.pdbx_description
1 polymer ?
#
loop_
_entity_poly.entity_id
_entity_poly.type
_entity_poly.pdbx_seq_one_letter_code
_entity_poly.pdbx_strand_id
1 'polypeptide(L)'
;MKIEGFEPIFGEPKAEWADSRSDSLGRFLFHVSAPDSSHLLIQVTDFRSNTWEAKRSVLQLDDMRDEIGIGGSWSEFIDYVVASIKSEDVKLILEGHSNADGAAYAKIVAQKSKGMPRISISLTRLTGSAATEAMAKLSLELFTAFRSMQTLIVQEQERCLQLEKEAAAEKERNENIQNQPLYSKRQKLQKMNFSDKTDISASILSNGSQDSP
;
A
#
# COMPACT_ATOMS: atom_id res chain seq x y z
N MET A 1 18.79 13.48 18.20
CA MET A 1 17.66 12.58 17.87
C MET A 1 16.46 13.42 17.51
N LYS A 2 15.82 13.12 16.38
CA LYS A 2 14.62 13.80 15.90
C LYS A 2 13.74 12.79 15.18
N ILE A 3 12.44 13.03 15.18
CA ILE A 3 11.47 12.27 14.41
C ILE A 3 11.29 13.02 13.09
N GLU A 4 11.91 12.50 12.02
CA GLU A 4 11.89 13.11 10.69
C GLU A 4 11.07 12.26 9.73
N GLY A 5 10.29 12.91 8.85
CA GLY A 5 9.51 12.22 7.83
C GLY A 5 8.40 11.30 8.35
N PHE A 6 7.96 11.46 9.60
CA PHE A 6 6.94 10.59 10.18
C PHE A 6 5.56 10.86 9.58
N GLU A 7 5.02 9.86 8.90
CA GLU A 7 3.65 9.89 8.40
C GLU A 7 2.65 9.45 9.49
N PRO A 8 1.52 10.17 9.66
CA PRO A 8 0.47 9.75 10.56
C PRO A 8 -0.03 8.32 10.30
N ILE A 9 -0.25 7.56 11.38
CA ILE A 9 -0.70 6.17 11.32
C ILE A 9 -2.06 6.07 11.99
N PHE A 10 -3.03 5.51 11.27
CA PHE A 10 -4.34 5.17 11.79
C PHE A 10 -4.48 3.65 11.84
N GLY A 11 -5.16 3.15 12.88
CA GLY A 11 -5.44 1.74 12.97
C GLY A 11 -6.45 1.41 14.06
N GLU A 12 -6.99 0.20 13.98
CA GLU A 12 -7.92 -0.34 14.96
C GLU A 12 -7.17 -1.35 15.82
N PRO A 13 -6.96 -1.09 17.13
CA PRO A 13 -6.29 -2.03 17.99
C PRO A 13 -7.29 -3.09 18.48
N LYS A 14 -6.79 -4.30 18.73
CA LYS A 14 -7.57 -5.33 19.43
C LYS A 14 -7.64 -4.98 20.92
N ALA A 15 -8.80 -4.56 21.39
CA ALA A 15 -9.00 -4.21 22.78
C ALA A 15 -9.17 -5.46 23.66
N GLU A 16 -8.40 -5.55 24.74
CA GLU A 16 -8.41 -6.68 25.69
C GLU A 16 -8.34 -6.13 27.13
N TRP A 17 -9.09 -6.74 28.05
CA TRP A 17 -8.92 -6.48 29.48
C TRP A 17 -7.72 -7.25 30.02
N ALA A 18 -6.88 -6.64 30.85
CA ALA A 18 -5.78 -7.35 31.50
C ALA A 18 -6.26 -8.52 32.37
N ASP A 19 -7.40 -8.36 33.05
CA ASP A 19 -7.96 -9.38 33.94
C ASP A 19 -8.77 -10.47 33.20
N SER A 20 -8.65 -10.56 31.87
CA SER A 20 -9.36 -11.55 31.03
C SER A 20 -10.90 -11.55 31.23
N ARG A 21 -11.48 -10.37 31.50
CA ARG A 21 -12.94 -10.19 31.52
C ARG A 21 -13.53 -10.52 30.15
N SER A 22 -14.70 -11.15 30.15
CA SER A 22 -15.44 -11.50 28.93
C SER A 22 -16.33 -10.38 28.40
N ASP A 23 -16.25 -9.17 28.99
CA ASP A 23 -17.04 -8.04 28.55
C ASP A 23 -16.65 -7.66 27.12
N SER A 24 -17.65 -7.54 26.25
CA SER A 24 -17.43 -7.08 24.88
C SER A 24 -16.91 -5.65 24.91
N LEU A 25 -15.63 -5.48 24.59
CA LEU A 25 -15.05 -4.17 24.38
C LEU A 25 -15.53 -3.59 23.04
N GLY A 26 -15.81 -2.28 23.04
CA GLY A 26 -16.12 -1.55 21.83
C GLY A 26 -14.94 -1.51 20.86
N ARG A 27 -15.20 -1.04 19.63
CA ARG A 27 -14.13 -0.77 18.66
C ARG A 27 -13.43 0.52 19.08
N PHE A 28 -12.11 0.48 19.05
CA PHE A 28 -11.27 1.65 19.28
C PHE A 28 -10.58 2.04 17.98
N LEU A 29 -10.25 3.31 17.85
CA LEU A 29 -9.35 3.79 16.82
C LEU A 29 -8.15 4.40 17.52
N PHE A 30 -6.95 4.07 17.04
CA PHE A 30 -5.74 4.79 17.42
C PHE A 30 -5.26 5.67 16.27
N HIS A 31 -4.64 6.77 16.65
CA HIS A 31 -3.91 7.67 15.77
C HIS A 31 -2.54 7.94 16.37
N VAL A 32 -1.49 7.76 15.57
CA VAL A 32 -0.11 8.08 15.94
C VAL A 32 0.43 9.14 14.99
N SER A 33 0.95 10.23 15.53
CA SER A 33 1.51 11.34 14.76
C SER A 33 2.73 11.93 15.45
N ALA A 34 3.54 12.67 14.70
CA ALA A 34 4.61 13.50 15.25
C ALA A 34 4.20 14.98 15.10
N PRO A 35 3.61 15.62 16.13
CA PRO A 35 3.22 17.03 16.04
C PRO A 35 4.43 17.97 15.87
N ASP A 36 5.61 17.51 16.27
CA ASP A 36 6.88 18.19 16.09
C ASP A 36 8.01 17.16 15.97
N SER A 37 9.22 17.60 15.62
CA SER A 37 10.38 16.72 15.46
C SER A 37 10.91 16.08 16.76
N SER A 38 10.32 16.40 17.91
CA SER A 38 10.78 15.98 19.24
C SER A 38 9.77 15.12 20.00
N HIS A 39 8.55 14.96 19.51
CA HIS A 39 7.50 14.21 20.19
C HIS A 39 6.73 13.28 19.26
N LEU A 40 6.44 12.09 19.78
CA LEU A 40 5.46 11.17 19.23
C LEU A 40 4.18 11.26 20.06
N LEU A 41 3.05 11.49 19.40
CA LEU A 41 1.73 11.56 19.99
C LEU A 41 0.95 10.30 19.61
N ILE A 42 0.42 9.60 20.61
CA ILE A 42 -0.47 8.45 20.45
C ILE A 42 -1.81 8.84 21.08
N GLN A 43 -2.87 8.78 20.30
CA GLN A 43 -4.24 8.99 20.77
C GLN A 43 -5.06 7.74 20.49
N VAL A 44 -5.93 7.37 21.42
CA VAL A 44 -6.82 6.21 21.28
C VAL A 44 -8.20 6.59 21.78
N THR A 45 -9.24 6.32 20.99
CA THR A 45 -10.61 6.66 21.35
C THR A 45 -11.64 5.66 20.85
N ASP A 46 -12.72 5.49 21.60
CA ASP A 46 -13.95 4.82 21.16
C ASP A 46 -14.97 5.82 20.58
N PHE A 47 -14.61 7.11 20.48
CA PHE A 47 -15.48 8.22 20.12
C PHE A 47 -16.73 8.36 21.01
N ARG A 48 -16.66 7.86 22.25
CA ARG A 48 -17.74 7.91 23.23
C ARG A 48 -17.22 8.45 24.56
N SER A 49 -16.82 7.56 25.46
CA SER A 49 -16.46 7.88 26.84
C SER A 49 -15.00 7.56 27.17
N ASN A 50 -14.28 6.90 26.26
CA ASN A 50 -12.92 6.46 26.47
C ASN A 50 -12.02 7.12 25.44
N THR A 51 -11.30 8.15 25.87
CA THR A 51 -10.24 8.78 25.08
C THR A 51 -8.98 8.82 25.91
N TRP A 52 -7.87 8.41 25.30
CA TRP A 52 -6.58 8.22 25.93
C TRP A 52 -5.49 8.83 25.09
N GLU A 53 -4.43 9.32 25.74
CA GLU A 53 -3.32 9.95 25.07
C GLU A 53 -1.98 9.60 25.73
N ALA A 54 -0.93 9.46 24.90
CA ALA A 54 0.45 9.53 25.34
C ALA A 54 1.25 10.44 24.42
N LYS A 55 1.98 11.38 25.02
CA LYS A 55 3.00 12.17 24.35
C LYS A 55 4.37 11.70 24.83
N ARG A 56 5.20 11.19 23.92
CA ARG A 56 6.54 10.67 24.21
C ARG A 56 7.59 11.54 23.54
N SER A 57 8.50 12.07 24.34
CA SER A 57 9.66 12.81 23.82
C SER A 57 10.67 11.86 23.19
N VAL A 58 11.57 12.38 22.34
CA VAL A 58 12.70 11.61 21.78
C VAL A 58 13.57 10.96 22.86
N LEU A 59 13.72 11.59 24.04
CA LEU A 59 14.49 11.00 25.14
C LEU A 59 13.76 9.80 25.74
N GLN A 60 12.46 9.91 26.00
CA GLN A 60 11.65 8.78 26.51
C GLN A 60 11.57 7.62 25.52
N LEU A 61 11.60 7.93 24.22
CA LEU A 61 11.66 6.93 23.17
C LEU A 61 13.05 6.27 23.10
N ASP A 62 14.13 7.01 23.35
CA ASP A 62 15.50 6.47 23.44
C ASP A 62 15.66 5.56 24.66
N ASP A 63 15.14 5.99 25.81
CA ASP A 63 15.07 5.16 27.02
C ASP A 63 14.30 3.86 26.73
N MET A 64 13.15 3.97 26.05
CA MET A 64 12.37 2.80 25.63
C MET A 64 13.16 1.90 24.67
N ARG A 65 13.96 2.45 23.74
CA ARG A 65 14.83 1.65 22.84
C ARG A 65 15.78 0.77 23.64
N ASP A 66 16.41 1.36 24.65
CA ASP A 66 17.38 0.68 25.50
C ASP A 66 16.69 -0.37 26.38
N GLU A 67 15.50 -0.07 26.91
CA GLU A 67 14.67 -1.02 27.69
C GLU A 67 14.25 -2.26 26.89
N ILE A 68 13.82 -2.08 25.63
CA ILE A 68 13.41 -3.21 24.78
C ILE A 68 14.60 -3.94 24.14
N GLY A 69 15.81 -3.37 24.22
CA GLY A 69 17.04 -3.96 23.70
C GLY A 69 17.15 -3.94 22.18
N ILE A 70 16.54 -2.97 21.49
CA ILE A 70 16.71 -2.81 20.03
C ILE A 70 17.98 -2.00 19.78
N GLY A 71 19.02 -2.67 19.26
CA GLY A 71 20.24 -2.01 18.80
C GLY A 71 20.06 -1.32 17.44
N GLY A 72 21.10 -0.59 17.02
CA GLY A 72 21.14 0.13 15.75
C GLY A 72 21.06 1.64 15.92
N SER A 73 20.86 2.33 14.81
CA SER A 73 20.70 3.77 14.76
C SER A 73 19.32 4.23 15.25
N TRP A 74 19.22 5.51 15.60
CA TRP A 74 17.95 6.14 15.96
C TRP A 74 16.88 6.00 14.88
N SER A 75 17.24 6.14 13.59
CA SER A 75 16.29 6.00 12.48
C SER A 75 15.73 4.59 12.39
N GLU A 76 16.60 3.57 12.50
CA GLU A 76 16.18 2.17 12.47
C GLU A 76 15.24 1.83 13.64
N PHE A 77 15.45 2.46 14.80
CA PHE A 77 14.53 2.32 15.92
C PHE A 77 13.17 2.99 15.64
N ILE A 78 13.13 4.18 15.06
CA ILE A 78 11.86 4.81 14.67
C ILE A 78 11.14 3.97 13.60
N ASP A 79 11.86 3.45 12.61
CA ASP A 79 11.30 2.53 11.62
C ASP A 79 10.75 1.25 12.27
N TYR A 80 11.43 0.76 13.32
CA TYR A 80 10.94 -0.36 14.12
C TYR A 80 9.63 -0.04 14.85
N VAL A 81 9.53 1.15 15.46
CA VAL A 81 8.31 1.62 16.12
C VAL A 81 7.16 1.74 15.10
N VAL A 82 7.42 2.38 13.96
CA VAL A 82 6.45 2.52 12.86
C VAL A 82 5.97 1.15 12.37
N ALA A 83 6.89 0.23 12.09
CA ALA A 83 6.55 -1.11 11.63
C ALA A 83 5.79 -1.93 12.69
N SER A 84 6.06 -1.71 13.97
CA SER A 84 5.32 -2.33 15.07
C SER A 84 3.89 -1.80 15.16
N ILE A 85 3.69 -0.49 15.03
CA ILE A 85 2.37 0.16 15.09
C ILE A 85 1.53 -0.13 13.84
N LYS A 86 2.17 -0.29 12.67
CA LYS A 86 1.49 -0.68 11.41
C LYS A 86 1.19 -2.18 11.33
N SER A 87 1.60 -2.99 12.30
CA SER A 87 1.35 -4.44 12.26
C SER A 87 -0.11 -4.76 12.62
N GLU A 88 -0.56 -5.96 12.28
CA GLU A 88 -1.93 -6.41 12.59
C GLU A 88 -2.12 -6.80 14.07
N ASP A 89 -1.04 -6.90 14.86
CA ASP A 89 -1.07 -7.38 16.25
C ASP A 89 -0.94 -6.22 17.26
N VAL A 90 -1.54 -5.06 16.95
CA VAL A 90 -1.65 -3.95 17.90
C VAL A 90 -2.79 -4.23 18.86
N LYS A 91 -2.50 -4.17 20.15
CA LYS A 91 -3.45 -4.40 21.24
C LYS A 91 -3.60 -3.16 22.10
N LEU A 92 -4.84 -2.91 22.52
CA LEU A 92 -5.16 -1.95 23.56
C LEU A 92 -5.48 -2.73 24.83
N ILE A 93 -4.60 -2.68 25.82
CA ILE A 93 -4.81 -3.34 27.10
C ILE A 93 -5.42 -2.35 28.08
N LEU A 94 -6.61 -2.69 28.59
CA LEU A 94 -7.37 -1.89 29.53
C LEU A 94 -7.28 -2.51 30.93
N GLU A 95 -7.04 -1.67 31.94
CA GLU A 95 -6.83 -2.11 33.33
C GLU A 95 -7.58 -1.22 34.33
N GLY A 96 -7.98 -1.82 35.46
CA GLY A 96 -8.69 -1.16 36.55
C GLY A 96 -10.17 -0.87 36.28
N HIS A 97 -10.89 -0.55 37.35
CA HIS A 97 -12.25 -0.01 37.31
C HIS A 97 -12.20 1.45 37.77
N SER A 98 -12.65 2.37 36.91
CA SER A 98 -12.91 3.74 37.35
C SER A 98 -14.34 3.86 37.87
N ASN A 99 -14.56 4.69 38.89
CA ASN A 99 -15.89 4.98 39.44
C ASN A 99 -16.83 5.65 38.40
N ALA A 100 -16.27 6.09 37.28
CA ALA A 100 -16.96 6.69 36.14
C ALA A 100 -16.80 5.77 34.91
N ASP A 101 -17.50 4.63 34.98
CA ASP A 101 -17.79 3.68 33.89
C ASP A 101 -16.70 3.60 32.80
N GLY A 102 -15.64 2.82 33.07
CA GLY A 102 -14.52 2.62 32.15
C GLY A 102 -13.22 2.23 32.83
N ALA A 103 -12.20 1.89 32.02
CA ALA A 103 -10.87 1.53 32.49
C ALA A 103 -10.17 2.71 33.19
N ALA A 104 -9.37 2.43 34.23
CA ALA A 104 -8.58 3.44 34.93
C ALA A 104 -7.22 3.68 34.25
N TYR A 105 -6.69 2.65 33.60
CA TYR A 105 -5.43 2.68 32.87
C TYR A 105 -5.60 2.02 31.50
N ALA A 106 -4.81 2.50 30.54
CA ALA A 106 -4.72 1.89 29.22
C ALA A 106 -3.27 1.87 28.75
N LYS A 107 -2.90 0.88 27.97
CA LYS A 107 -1.61 0.85 27.26
C LYS A 107 -1.78 0.26 25.87
N ILE A 108 -1.08 0.83 24.89
CA ILE A 108 -0.91 0.19 23.58
C ILE A 108 0.29 -0.74 23.65
N VAL A 109 0.07 -1.97 23.22
CA VAL A 109 1.12 -2.97 23.03
C VAL A 109 1.17 -3.31 21.55
N ALA A 110 2.34 -3.24 20.94
CA ALA A 110 2.52 -3.56 19.53
C ALA A 110 3.80 -4.36 19.31
N GLN A 111 3.82 -5.12 18.22
CA GLN A 111 4.93 -5.99 17.88
C GLN A 111 5.09 -6.03 16.36
N LYS A 112 6.30 -5.74 15.85
CA LYS A 112 6.59 -5.76 14.40
C LYS A 112 6.27 -7.12 13.77
N SER A 113 6.70 -8.20 14.41
CA SER A 113 6.42 -9.58 14.00
C SER A 113 6.66 -10.55 15.15
N LYS A 114 6.10 -11.75 15.05
CA LYS A 114 6.23 -12.79 16.08
C LYS A 114 7.71 -13.07 16.39
N GLY A 115 8.08 -12.97 17.66
CA GLY A 115 9.44 -13.21 18.15
C GLY A 115 10.29 -11.95 18.29
N MET A 116 9.83 -10.80 17.77
CA MET A 116 10.52 -9.51 17.95
C MET A 116 10.13 -8.84 19.29
N PRO A 117 10.97 -7.95 19.86
CA PRO A 117 10.63 -7.21 21.08
C PRO A 117 9.32 -6.44 20.99
N ARG A 118 8.53 -6.42 22.08
CA ARG A 118 7.25 -5.68 22.08
C ARG A 118 7.48 -4.25 22.52
N ILE A 119 6.82 -3.30 21.86
CA ILE A 119 6.68 -1.94 22.38
C ILE A 119 5.43 -1.88 23.25
N SER A 120 5.52 -1.18 24.38
CA SER A 120 4.41 -0.98 25.31
C SER A 120 4.40 0.47 25.77
N ILE A 121 3.34 1.20 25.44
CA ILE A 121 3.21 2.62 25.74
C ILE A 121 1.97 2.83 26.61
N SER A 122 2.18 3.18 27.88
CA SER A 122 1.10 3.57 28.78
C SER A 122 0.45 4.88 28.33
N LEU A 123 -0.86 4.95 28.45
CA LEU A 123 -1.70 6.06 28.04
C LEU A 123 -2.38 6.70 29.26
N THR A 124 -2.63 8.00 29.18
CA THR A 124 -3.33 8.78 30.20
C THR A 124 -4.76 9.02 29.75
N ARG A 125 -5.74 8.85 30.65
CA ARG A 125 -7.15 9.13 30.32
C ARG A 125 -7.34 10.62 30.12
N LEU A 126 -7.99 11.00 29.03
CA LEU A 126 -8.47 12.36 28.83
C LEU A 126 -9.93 12.47 29.29
N THR A 127 -10.28 13.61 29.86
CA THR A 127 -11.65 13.90 30.35
C THR A 127 -12.06 15.32 29.98
N GLY A 128 -13.37 15.57 29.91
CA GLY A 128 -13.91 16.91 29.64
C GLY A 128 -13.47 17.45 28.27
N SER A 129 -13.12 18.74 28.22
CA SER A 129 -12.74 19.42 26.98
C SER A 129 -11.54 18.78 26.28
N ALA A 130 -10.56 18.28 27.03
CA ALA A 130 -9.37 17.65 26.46
C ALA A 130 -9.72 16.38 25.66
N ALA A 131 -10.67 15.57 26.15
CA ALA A 131 -11.16 14.40 25.41
C ALA A 131 -11.91 14.81 24.15
N THR A 132 -12.78 15.81 24.24
CA THR A 132 -13.53 16.33 23.09
C THR A 132 -12.62 16.92 22.03
N GLU A 133 -11.60 17.66 22.42
CA GLU A 133 -10.61 18.24 21.51
C GLU A 133 -9.77 17.17 20.82
N ALA A 134 -9.31 16.16 21.56
CA ALA A 134 -8.58 15.03 20.99
C ALA A 134 -9.44 14.25 19.97
N MET A 135 -10.71 13.98 20.28
CA MET A 135 -11.64 13.34 19.34
C MET A 135 -11.90 14.21 18.10
N ALA A 136 -12.10 15.52 18.28
CA ALA A 136 -12.31 16.44 17.17
C ALA A 136 -11.09 16.48 16.24
N LYS A 137 -9.90 16.61 16.81
CA LYS A 137 -8.63 16.57 16.08
C LYS A 137 -8.50 15.26 15.29
N LEU A 138 -8.64 14.12 15.96
CA LEU A 138 -8.52 12.81 15.34
C LEU A 138 -9.52 12.64 14.20
N SER A 139 -10.76 13.09 14.38
CA SER A 139 -11.79 13.02 13.33
C SER A 139 -11.44 13.85 12.08
N LEU A 140 -10.84 15.03 12.25
CA LEU A 140 -10.41 15.89 11.15
C LEU A 140 -9.20 15.31 10.41
N GLU A 141 -8.23 14.76 11.16
CA GLU A 141 -7.06 14.10 10.59
C GLU A 141 -7.46 12.84 9.81
N LEU A 142 -8.39 12.03 10.35
CA LEU A 142 -8.94 10.87 9.66
C LEU A 142 -9.66 11.26 8.36
N PHE A 143 -10.47 12.32 8.39
CA PHE A 143 -11.16 12.82 7.19
C PHE A 143 -10.16 13.29 6.12
N THR A 144 -9.10 13.98 6.54
CA THR A 144 -8.03 14.46 5.65
C THR A 144 -7.27 13.29 5.01
N ALA A 145 -6.92 12.27 5.81
CA ALA A 145 -6.29 11.05 5.33
C ALA A 145 -7.18 10.30 4.33
N PHE A 146 -8.48 10.19 4.63
CA PHE A 146 -9.46 9.58 3.73
C PHE A 146 -9.56 10.31 2.38
N ARG A 147 -9.63 11.64 2.37
CA ARG A 147 -9.69 12.46 1.15
C ARG A 147 -8.42 12.34 0.31
N SER A 148 -7.28 12.27 0.97
CA SER A 148 -5.98 12.05 0.32
C SER A 148 -5.93 10.67 -0.34
N MET A 149 -6.34 9.62 0.39
CA MET A 149 -6.43 8.26 -0.13
C MET A 149 -7.38 8.16 -1.32
N GLN A 150 -8.56 8.81 -1.25
CA GLN A 150 -9.53 8.85 -2.35
C GLN A 150 -8.92 9.46 -3.61
N THR A 151 -8.14 10.52 -3.47
CA THR A 151 -7.46 11.18 -4.60
C THR A 151 -6.41 10.25 -5.23
N LEU A 152 -5.60 9.58 -4.41
CA LEU A 152 -4.60 8.63 -4.88
C LEU A 152 -5.23 7.44 -5.62
N ILE A 153 -6.34 6.91 -5.11
CA ILE A 153 -7.06 5.80 -5.76
C ILE A 153 -7.55 6.20 -7.16
N VAL A 154 -8.10 7.41 -7.31
CA VAL A 154 -8.57 7.91 -8.61
C VAL A 154 -7.40 8.02 -9.59
N GLN A 155 -6.28 8.61 -9.16
CA GLN A 155 -5.06 8.73 -9.97
C GLN A 155 -4.51 7.37 -10.40
N GLU A 156 -4.50 6.40 -9.48
CA GLU A 156 -4.02 5.05 -9.78
C GLU A 156 -4.94 4.33 -10.76
N GLN A 157 -6.26 4.52 -10.64
CA GLN A 157 -7.23 3.97 -11.58
C GLN A 157 -7.05 4.53 -13.00
N GLU A 158 -6.82 5.84 -13.12
CA GLU A 158 -6.51 6.48 -14.41
C GLU A 158 -5.21 5.93 -15.01
N ARG A 159 -4.18 5.75 -14.19
CA ARG A 159 -2.89 5.16 -14.61
C ARG A 159 -3.06 3.72 -15.11
N CYS A 160 -3.86 2.90 -14.42
CA CYS A 160 -4.17 1.54 -14.85
C CYS A 160 -4.86 1.51 -16.22
N LEU A 161 -5.87 2.36 -16.44
CA LEU A 161 -6.56 2.44 -17.73
C LEU A 161 -5.62 2.85 -18.87
N GLN A 162 -4.66 3.74 -18.60
CA GLN A 162 -3.66 4.15 -19.59
C GLN A 162 -2.70 3.00 -19.93
N LEU A 163 -2.23 2.27 -18.92
CA LEU A 163 -1.36 1.10 -19.13
C LEU A 163 -2.07 -0.02 -19.90
N GLU A 164 -3.36 -0.25 -19.65
CA GLU A 164 -4.14 -1.24 -20.41
C GLU A 164 -4.23 -0.89 -21.89
N LYS A 165 -4.42 0.40 -22.23
CA LYS A 165 -4.43 0.87 -23.63
C LYS A 165 -3.08 0.66 -24.30
N GLU A 166 -1.99 1.01 -23.61
CA GLU A 166 -0.63 0.84 -24.12
C GLU A 166 -0.28 -0.64 -24.30
N ALA A 167 -0.66 -1.50 -23.35
CA ALA A 167 -0.48 -2.94 -23.44
C ALA A 167 -1.27 -3.54 -24.62
N ALA A 168 -2.50 -3.08 -24.87
CA ALA A 168 -3.30 -3.51 -26.02
C ALA A 168 -2.67 -3.07 -27.35
N ALA A 169 -2.21 -1.83 -27.45
CA ALA A 169 -1.55 -1.30 -28.64
C ALA A 169 -0.23 -2.04 -28.94
N GLU A 170 0.56 -2.34 -27.92
CA GLU A 170 1.80 -3.10 -28.06
C GLU A 170 1.52 -4.56 -28.48
N LYS A 171 0.45 -5.17 -27.94
CA LYS A 171 0.01 -6.51 -28.36
C LYS A 171 -0.40 -6.53 -29.84
N GLU A 172 -1.20 -5.56 -30.28
CA GLU A 172 -1.59 -5.43 -31.69
C GLU A 172 -0.36 -5.23 -32.59
N ARG A 173 0.58 -4.38 -32.17
CA ARG A 173 1.85 -4.17 -32.89
C ARG A 173 2.66 -5.45 -33.02
N ASN A 174 2.79 -6.22 -31.94
CA ASN A 174 3.49 -7.50 -31.95
C ASN A 174 2.81 -8.54 -32.84
N GLU A 175 1.49 -8.65 -32.79
CA GLU A 175 0.71 -9.54 -33.68
C GLU A 175 0.92 -9.14 -35.16
N ASN A 176 0.89 -7.85 -35.48
CA ASN A 176 1.15 -7.35 -36.83
C ASN A 176 2.57 -7.69 -37.31
N ILE A 177 3.59 -7.52 -36.48
CA ILE A 177 4.98 -7.90 -36.81
C ILE A 177 5.11 -9.41 -37.03
N GLN A 178 4.47 -10.23 -36.18
CA GLN A 178 4.51 -11.69 -36.28
C GLN A 178 3.76 -12.22 -37.52
N ASN A 179 2.70 -11.52 -37.95
CA ASN A 179 1.92 -11.87 -39.14
C ASN A 179 2.55 -11.38 -40.46
N GLN A 180 3.41 -10.35 -40.42
CA GLN A 180 4.11 -9.80 -41.59
C GLN A 180 4.98 -10.81 -42.40
N PRO A 181 5.76 -11.73 -41.79
CA PRO A 181 6.53 -12.73 -42.54
C PRO A 181 5.66 -13.80 -43.23
N LEU A 182 4.44 -14.08 -42.76
CA LEU A 182 3.49 -15.01 -43.39
C LEU A 182 2.91 -14.44 -44.70
N TYR A 183 2.57 -13.15 -44.70
CA TYR A 183 2.07 -12.47 -45.91
C TYR A 183 3.16 -12.26 -46.97
N SER A 184 4.39 -11.95 -46.55
CA SER A 184 5.54 -11.79 -47.46
C SER A 184 5.96 -13.10 -48.13
N LYS A 185 5.86 -14.24 -47.43
CA LYS A 185 6.11 -15.57 -48.02
C LYS A 185 5.04 -15.97 -49.04
N ARG A 186 3.75 -15.66 -48.79
CA ARG A 186 2.66 -15.96 -49.73
C ARG A 186 2.75 -15.17 -51.04
N GLN A 187 3.12 -13.88 -50.99
CA GLN A 187 3.29 -13.08 -52.20
C GLN A 187 4.51 -13.51 -53.04
N LYS A 188 5.62 -13.92 -52.41
CA LYS A 188 6.77 -14.49 -53.14
C LYS A 188 6.40 -15.78 -53.88
N LEU A 189 5.60 -16.65 -53.27
CA LEU A 189 5.14 -17.90 -53.90
C LEU A 189 4.19 -17.65 -55.08
N GLN A 190 3.29 -16.67 -54.97
CA GLN A 190 2.40 -16.28 -56.08
C GLN A 190 3.13 -15.61 -57.24
N LYS A 191 4.19 -14.84 -56.99
CA LYS A 191 5.02 -14.23 -58.05
C LYS A 191 5.86 -15.25 -58.82
N MET A 192 6.32 -16.33 -58.20
CA MET A 192 7.01 -17.42 -58.92
C MET A 192 6.05 -18.17 -59.85
N ASN A 193 4.80 -18.40 -59.41
CA ASN A 193 3.80 -19.12 -60.21
C ASN A 193 3.24 -18.35 -61.43
N PHE A 194 3.47 -17.03 -61.52
CA PHE A 194 3.07 -16.22 -62.69
C PHE A 194 4.17 -16.12 -63.74
N SER A 195 5.43 -16.41 -63.39
CA SER A 195 6.57 -16.35 -64.32
C SER A 195 6.73 -17.62 -65.17
N ASP A 196 6.09 -18.73 -64.79
CA ASP A 196 6.17 -20.03 -65.48
C ASP A 196 5.05 -20.28 -66.51
N LYS A 197 4.29 -19.23 -66.89
CA LYS A 197 3.16 -19.37 -67.83
C LYS A 197 3.23 -18.46 -69.07
N THR A 198 4.41 -17.99 -69.42
CA THR A 198 4.70 -17.38 -70.73
C THR A 198 5.93 -18.04 -71.32
N ASP A 199 5.82 -19.32 -71.62
CA ASP A 199 6.58 -19.99 -72.68
C ASP A 199 5.93 -21.35 -72.89
N ILE A 200 5.08 -21.43 -73.91
CA ILE A 200 4.69 -22.61 -74.70
C ILE A 200 3.50 -22.12 -75.51
N SER A 201 3.74 -21.67 -76.74
CA SER A 201 2.89 -21.83 -77.93
C SER A 201 3.38 -20.90 -79.04
N ALA A 202 4.19 -21.42 -79.96
CA ALA A 202 4.07 -21.22 -81.41
C ALA A 202 5.39 -21.59 -82.13
N SER A 203 5.59 -22.87 -82.37
CA SER A 203 6.38 -23.31 -83.54
C SER A 203 5.41 -24.02 -84.47
N ILE A 204 5.04 -23.36 -85.57
CA ILE A 204 4.72 -23.91 -86.90
C ILE A 204 4.42 -22.69 -87.79
N LEU A 205 5.29 -22.42 -88.76
CA LEU A 205 4.91 -21.93 -90.09
C LEU A 205 6.06 -22.25 -91.05
N SER A 206 5.69 -23.00 -92.10
CA SER A 206 6.54 -23.59 -93.11
C SER A 206 6.98 -22.64 -94.22
N ASN A 207 8.03 -23.09 -94.92
CA ASN A 207 8.31 -23.01 -96.36
C ASN A 207 9.32 -21.96 -96.88
N GLY A 208 10.46 -22.50 -97.32
CA GLY A 208 11.33 -21.96 -98.37
C GLY A 208 11.44 -22.99 -99.50
N SER A 209 11.23 -22.53 -100.72
CA SER A 209 10.99 -23.30 -101.95
C SER A 209 12.24 -23.78 -102.72
N GLN A 210 12.04 -24.84 -103.53
CA GLN A 210 12.62 -25.13 -104.88
C GLN A 210 14.10 -25.56 -104.98
N ASP A 211 14.56 -26.45 -105.89
CA ASP A 211 14.04 -27.00 -107.17
C ASP A 211 14.67 -28.39 -107.49
N SER A 212 14.02 -29.14 -108.40
CA SER A 212 14.47 -30.37 -109.12
C SER A 212 15.07 -29.98 -110.50
N PRO A 213 15.68 -30.88 -111.33
CA PRO A 213 15.79 -32.33 -111.29
C PRO A 213 17.20 -32.92 -111.21
#